data_AF-F8UHL5-F1
#
_entry.id   AF-F8UHL5-F1
#
_cell.length_a   1.000
_cell.length_b   1.000
_cell.length_c   1.000
_cell.angle_alpha   90.00
_cell.angle_beta   90.00
_cell.angle_gamma   90.00
#
_symmetry.space_group_name_H-M   'P 1'
#
loop_
_entity.id
_entity.type
_entity.pdbx_description
1 polymer ?
#
loop_
_entity_poly.entity_id
_entity_poly.type
_entity_poly.pdbx_seq_one_letter_code
_entity_poly.pdbx_strand_id
1 'polypeptide(L)' 'MQVAKWGNSLAVRLPAAVVEALDLKPGDNIEIHVRDDRSFDVEKAPGARDLLARIRKYRGRLPSDFKFDRVLANERR' A
#
# COMPACT_ATOMS: atom_id res chain seq x y z
N MET A 1 25.75 -3.24 -2.52
CA MET A 1 24.66 -4.08 -3.08
C MET A 1 24.75 -4.05 -4.59
N GLN A 2 24.34 -5.11 -5.27
CA GLN A 2 24.32 -5.16 -6.74
C GLN A 2 22.91 -5.51 -7.21
N VAL A 3 22.54 -4.96 -8.37
CA VAL A 3 21.27 -5.28 -9.04
C VAL A 3 21.43 -6.62 -9.76
N ALA A 4 20.46 -7.51 -9.59
CA ALA A 4 20.40 -8.81 -10.25
C ALA A 4 19.12 -8.94 -11.08
N LYS A 5 19.09 -9.87 -12.05
CA LYS A 5 17.85 -10.25 -12.74
C LYS A 5 17.06 -11.27 -11.92
N TRP A 6 15.76 -11.07 -11.81
CA TRP A 6 14.79 -12.03 -11.30
C TRP A 6 13.63 -12.14 -12.30
N GLY A 7 13.62 -13.22 -13.08
CA GLY A 7 12.71 -13.34 -14.22
C GLY A 7 12.92 -12.21 -15.23
N ASN A 8 11.84 -11.50 -15.56
CA ASN A 8 11.85 -10.35 -16.46
C ASN A 8 12.15 -9.02 -15.76
N SER A 9 12.36 -9.04 -14.44
CA SER A 9 12.53 -7.84 -13.61
C SER A 9 13.94 -7.76 -13.02
N LEU A 10 14.26 -6.59 -12.45
CA LEU A 10 15.47 -6.37 -11.66
C LEU A 10 15.15 -6.49 -10.16
N ALA A 11 16.13 -6.96 -9.40
CA ALA A 11 16.03 -7.15 -7.96
C ALA A 11 17.28 -6.61 -7.26
N VAL A 12 17.07 -6.11 -6.04
CA VAL A 12 18.13 -5.76 -5.09
C VAL A 12 17.91 -6.54 -3.81
N ARG A 13 18.98 -6.82 -3.07
CA ARG A 13 18.86 -7.36 -1.71
C ARG A 13 18.41 -6.23 -0.78
N LEU A 14 17.55 -6.53 0.18
CA LEU A 14 17.24 -5.60 1.26
C LEU A 14 18.21 -5.88 2.43
N PRO A 15 18.88 -4.85 2.99
CA PRO A 15 19.67 -5.00 4.20
C PRO A 15 18.81 -5.50 5.37
N ALA A 16 19.40 -6.27 6.29
CA ALA A 16 18.69 -6.80 7.46
C ALA A 16 17.98 -5.71 8.28
N ALA A 17 18.63 -4.57 8.49
CA ALA A 17 18.04 -3.43 9.19
C ALA A 17 16.74 -2.92 8.55
N VAL A 18 16.61 -2.97 7.21
CA VAL A 18 15.38 -2.58 6.51
C VAL A 18 14.30 -3.63 6.68
N VAL A 19 14.67 -4.91 6.58
CA VAL A 19 13.76 -6.05 6.80
C VAL A 19 13.17 -6.02 8.21
N GLU A 20 14.01 -5.77 9.22
CA GLU A 20 13.61 -5.67 10.62
C GLU A 20 12.74 -4.43 10.88
N ALA A 21 13.15 -3.25 10.39
CA ALA A 21 12.41 -2.01 10.60
C ALA A 21 10.99 -2.04 10.00
N LEU A 22 10.80 -2.77 8.90
CA LEU A 22 9.52 -2.92 8.22
C LEU A 22 8.78 -4.23 8.58
N ASP A 23 9.33 -5.07 9.47
CA ASP A 23 8.82 -6.43 9.79
C ASP A 23 8.48 -7.23 8.53
N LEU A 24 9.37 -7.22 7.53
CA LEU A 24 9.13 -7.92 6.25
C LEU A 24 9.36 -9.43 6.41
N LYS A 25 8.44 -10.21 5.86
CA LYS A 25 8.49 -11.67 5.82
C LYS A 25 8.49 -12.15 4.38
N PRO A 26 9.04 -13.34 4.07
CA PRO A 26 8.93 -13.92 2.74
C PRO A 26 7.45 -13.99 2.30
N GLY A 27 7.15 -13.43 1.13
CA GLY A 27 5.78 -13.35 0.60
C GLY A 27 5.02 -12.08 0.95
N ASP A 28 5.58 -11.18 1.77
CA ASP A 28 4.99 -9.86 2.00
C ASP A 28 5.07 -9.00 0.74
N ASN A 29 4.03 -8.19 0.54
CA ASN A 29 4.00 -7.18 -0.51
C ASN A 29 4.66 -5.89 0.00
N ILE A 30 5.48 -5.29 -0.83
CA ILE A 30 6.09 -3.97 -0.60
C ILE A 30 5.72 -3.03 -1.73
N GLU A 31 5.66 -1.75 -1.41
CA GLU A 31 5.54 -0.67 -2.39
C GLU A 31 6.87 0.10 -2.43
N ILE A 32 7.31 0.46 -3.64
CA ILE A 32 8.51 1.25 -3.86
C ILE A 32 8.10 2.52 -4.58
N HIS A 33 8.37 3.68 -3.95
CA HIS A 33 8.07 5.00 -4.50
C HIS A 33 9.37 5.72 -4.82
N VAL A 34 9.44 6.38 -5.98
CA VAL A 34 10.56 7.28 -6.29
C VAL A 34 10.33 8.57 -5.52
N ARG A 35 11.26 8.95 -4.64
CA ARG A 35 11.14 10.19 -3.87
C ARG A 35 11.76 11.36 -4.64
N ASP A 36 13.01 11.19 -5.10
CA ASP A 36 13.77 12.16 -5.90
C ASP A 36 14.62 11.44 -6.96
N ASP A 37 15.47 12.18 -7.69
CA ASP A 37 16.31 11.68 -8.80
C ASP A 37 17.18 10.45 -8.47
N ARG A 38 17.53 10.24 -7.20
CA ARG A 38 18.42 9.15 -6.74
C ARG A 38 17.97 8.50 -5.42
N SER A 39 16.75 8.74 -5.01
CA SER A 39 16.18 8.21 -3.76
C SER A 39 14.86 7.51 -4.07
N PHE A 40 14.67 6.37 -3.41
CA PHE A 40 13.38 5.71 -3.37
C PHE A 40 13.07 5.34 -1.92
N ASP A 41 11.80 5.35 -1.59
CA ASP A 41 11.28 4.87 -0.33
C ASP A 41 10.69 3.47 -0.53
N VAL A 42 10.84 2.62 0.47
CA VAL A 42 10.23 1.29 0.52
C VAL A 42 9.31 1.24 1.72
N GLU A 43 8.07 0.81 1.49
CA GLU A 43 7.11 0.60 2.56
C GLU A 43 6.47 -0.78 2.46
N LYS A 44 6.09 -1.33 3.62
CA LYS A 44 5.28 -2.55 3.67
C LYS A 44 3.85 -2.21 3.26
N ALA A 45 3.33 -2.91 2.26
CA ALA A 45 1.96 -2.69 1.81
C ALA A 45 0.98 -3.02 2.95
N PRO A 46 -0.07 -2.21 3.16
CA PRO A 46 -1.01 -2.44 4.25
C PRO A 46 -1.75 -3.77 4.05
N GLY A 47 -1.85 -4.57 5.11
CA GLY A 47 -2.62 -5.80 5.09
C GLY A 47 -4.13 -5.51 5.03
N ALA A 48 -4.93 -6.54 4.72
CA ALA A 48 -6.39 -6.42 4.70
C ALA A 48 -6.96 -5.90 6.03
N ARG A 49 -6.37 -6.29 7.18
CA ARG A 49 -6.78 -5.80 8.50
C ARG A 49 -6.48 -4.32 8.69
N ASP A 50 -5.35 -3.84 8.20
CA ASP A 50 -4.96 -2.42 8.30
C ASP A 50 -5.85 -1.55 7.42
N LEU A 51 -6.15 -2.02 6.20
CA LEU A 51 -7.11 -1.39 5.30
C LEU A 51 -8.49 -1.30 5.95
N LEU A 52 -8.99 -2.40 6.52
CA LEU A 52 -10.26 -2.40 7.25
C LEU A 52 -10.25 -1.47 8.46
N ALA A 53 -9.14 -1.40 9.21
CA ALA A 53 -9.00 -0.48 10.33
C ALA A 53 -9.05 0.99 9.86
N ARG A 54 -8.43 1.32 8.72
CA ARG A 54 -8.51 2.66 8.11
C ARG A 54 -9.95 3.01 7.74
N ILE A 55 -10.68 2.10 7.08
CA ILE A 55 -12.09 2.30 6.72
C ILE A 55 -12.97 2.50 7.96
N ARG A 56 -12.72 1.73 9.03
CA ARG A 56 -13.48 1.82 10.28
C ARG A 56 -13.44 3.20 10.94
N LYS A 57 -12.38 4.00 10.72
CA LYS A 57 -12.29 5.39 11.21
C LYS A 57 -13.41 6.31 10.69
N TYR A 58 -14.06 5.94 9.60
CA TYR A 58 -15.13 6.72 8.97
C TYR A 58 -16.54 6.23 9.33
N ARG A 59 -16.67 5.19 10.18
CA ARG A 59 -17.99 4.72 10.65
C ARG A 59 -18.72 5.82 11.40
N GLY A 60 -20.05 5.88 11.23
CA GLY A 60 -20.92 6.83 11.92
C GLY A 60 -20.86 8.27 11.41
N ARG A 61 -20.08 8.57 10.36
CA ARG A 61 -20.03 9.90 9.74
C ARG A 61 -21.18 10.17 8.76
N LEU A 62 -21.88 9.12 8.33
CA LEU A 62 -23.00 9.22 7.41
C LEU A 62 -24.32 9.32 8.20
N PRO A 63 -25.30 10.09 7.72
CA PRO A 63 -26.64 10.14 8.29
C PRO A 63 -27.26 8.75 8.45
N SER A 64 -28.14 8.58 9.44
CA SER A 64 -28.81 7.31 9.72
C SER A 64 -29.65 6.77 8.56
N ASP A 65 -30.11 7.67 7.69
CA ASP A 65 -30.92 7.41 6.50
C ASP A 65 -30.09 7.37 5.20
N PHE A 66 -28.77 7.57 5.30
CA PHE A 66 -27.90 7.57 4.12
C PHE A 66 -27.87 6.19 3.46
N LYS A 67 -28.27 6.15 2.19
CA LYS A 67 -28.11 5.00 1.31
C LYS A 67 -27.24 5.41 0.14
N PHE A 68 -26.17 4.66 -0.09
CA PHE A 68 -25.33 4.86 -1.26
C PHE A 68 -26.07 4.33 -2.50
N ASP A 69 -26.35 5.23 -3.45
CA ASP A 69 -26.86 4.89 -4.77
C ASP A 69 -25.77 5.15 -5.81
N ARG A 70 -25.33 4.08 -6.47
CA ARG A 70 -24.26 4.12 -7.46
C ARG A 70 -24.68 4.85 -8.74
N VAL A 71 -25.94 4.77 -9.14
CA VAL A 71 -26.44 5.41 -10.37
C VAL A 71 -26.50 6.92 -10.15
N LEU A 72 -27.18 7.36 -9.08
CA LEU A 72 -27.24 8.78 -8.71
C LEU A 72 -25.84 9.39 -8.51
N ALA A 73 -24.90 8.67 -7.88
CA ALA A 73 -23.54 9.18 -7.67
C ALA A 73 -22.72 9.35 -8.95
N ASN A 74 -23.07 8.64 -10.03
CA ASN A 74 -22.39 8.69 -11.33
C ASN A 74 -23.17 9.48 -12.38
N GLU A 75 -24.33 10.05 -12.04
CA GLU A 75 -25.03 11.05 -12.85
C GLU A 75 -24.23 12.36 -12.82
N ARG A 76 -23.08 12.37 -13.49
CA ARG A 76 -22.39 13.60 -13.85
C ARG A 76 -23.00 14.13 -15.14
N ARG A 77 -23.40 15.39 -15.09
CA ARG A 77 -23.72 16.24 -16.23
C ARG A 77 -22.46 16.83 -16.83
#